data_AF-A0A353B1I0-F1
#
_entry.id   AF-A0A353B1I0-F1
#
_cell.length_a   1.000
_cell.length_b   1.000
_cell.length_c   1.000
_cell.angle_alpha   90.00
_cell.angle_beta   90.00
_cell.angle_gamma   90.00
#
_symmetry.space_group_name_H-M   'P 1'
#
loop_
_entity.id
_entity.type
_entity.pdbx_description
1 polymer ?
#
loop_
_entity_poly.entity_id
_entity_poly.type
_entity_poly.pdbx_seq_one_letter_code
_entity_poly.pdbx_strand_id
1 'polypeptide(L)'
;MMRETPNDYFRRMILAVAQANPTILDGELKTLAEQFRAAFLRYGSQTDDNTSCMDAISVGRTNDGTSAKRRKIGYTFENLDANVADILHSAEGCQIPEQVERDYPDITQHQWDAALRLATVFFVALEGVAPLGEADAGQQIA
;
A
#
# COMPACT_ATOMS: atom_id res chain seq x y z
N MET A 1 2.26 0.54 33.27
CA MET A 1 2.66 0.37 31.86
C MET A 1 1.46 -0.19 31.11
N MET A 2 0.78 0.60 30.26
CA MET A 2 -0.35 0.10 29.46
C MET A 2 0.16 -0.87 28.39
N ARG A 3 -0.52 -2.01 28.20
CA ARG A 3 -0.21 -2.96 27.12
C ARG A 3 -0.76 -2.42 25.80
N GLU A 4 0.05 -2.43 24.74
CA GLU A 4 -0.36 -2.06 23.38
C GLU A 4 -1.50 -2.98 22.90
N THR A 5 -2.61 -2.41 22.42
CA THR A 5 -3.72 -3.20 21.88
C THR A 5 -3.40 -3.67 20.44
N PRO A 6 -4.08 -4.73 19.93
CA PRO A 6 -3.94 -5.12 18.52
C PRO A 6 -4.17 -3.98 17.53
N ASN A 7 -5.15 -3.11 17.81
CA ASN A 7 -5.46 -1.95 16.99
C ASN A 7 -4.34 -0.90 17.00
N ASP A 8 -3.78 -0.60 18.18
CA ASP A 8 -2.67 0.34 18.28
C ASP A 8 -1.44 -0.17 17.52
N TYR A 9 -1.15 -1.47 17.65
CA TYR A 9 -0.05 -2.10 16.93
C TYR A 9 -0.25 -2.03 15.41
N PHE A 10 -1.44 -2.37 14.93
CA PHE A 10 -1.74 -2.34 13.50
C PHE A 10 -1.67 -0.92 12.91
N ARG A 11 -2.24 0.08 13.59
CA ARG A 11 -2.13 1.48 13.19
C ARG A 11 -0.68 1.94 13.12
N ARG A 12 0.13 1.58 14.12
CA ARG A 12 1.56 1.90 14.13
C ARG A 12 2.28 1.28 12.93
N MET A 13 1.96 0.04 12.58
CA MET A 13 2.58 -0.62 11.42
C MET A 13 2.15 -0.01 10.09
N ILE A 14 0.88 0.42 9.95
CA ILE A 14 0.44 1.18 8.77
C ILE A 14 1.27 2.45 8.60
N LEU A 15 1.44 3.22 9.68
CA LEU A 15 2.24 4.44 9.64
C LEU A 15 3.74 4.17 9.41
N ALA A 16 4.27 3.06 9.94
CA ALA A 16 5.65 2.67 9.72
C ALA A 16 5.93 2.37 8.23
N VAL A 17 4.98 1.75 7.51
CA VAL A 17 5.08 1.56 6.06
C VAL A 17 5.07 2.91 5.33
N ALA A 18 4.14 3.79 5.69
CA ALA A 18 4.04 5.13 5.09
C ALA A 18 5.27 6.02 5.30
N GLN A 19 5.97 5.82 6.43
CA GLN A 19 7.17 6.58 6.78
C GLN A 19 8.46 5.90 6.31
N ALA A 20 8.38 4.70 5.74
CA ALA A 20 9.56 3.96 5.30
C ALA A 20 10.22 4.68 4.13
N ASN A 21 11.54 4.91 4.25
CA ASN A 21 12.33 5.45 3.16
C ASN A 21 12.53 4.36 2.08
N PRO A 22 12.25 4.62 0.79
CA PRO A 22 12.55 3.69 -0.31
C PRO A 22 13.97 3.16 -0.37
N THR A 23 14.94 3.81 0.28
CA THR A 23 16.33 3.36 0.39
C THR A 23 16.63 2.49 1.61
N ILE A 24 15.62 2.12 2.42
CA ILE A 24 15.72 1.12 3.51
C ILE A 24 16.43 -0.15 3.01
N LEU A 25 17.19 -0.85 3.83
CA LEU A 25 17.89 -2.07 3.41
C LEU A 25 16.91 -3.23 3.19
N ASP A 26 17.27 -4.20 2.34
CA ASP A 26 16.40 -5.35 2.01
C ASP A 26 16.01 -6.17 3.24
N GLY A 27 16.94 -6.38 4.17
CA GLY A 27 16.66 -7.07 5.44
C GLY A 27 15.69 -6.31 6.34
N GLU A 28 15.77 -4.98 6.34
CA GLU A 28 14.88 -4.10 7.11
C GLU A 28 13.48 -4.03 6.46
N LEU A 29 13.41 -3.99 5.12
CA LEU A 29 12.15 -4.06 4.37
C LEU A 29 11.45 -5.40 4.62
N LYS A 30 12.19 -6.51 4.58
CA LYS A 30 11.65 -7.83 4.91
C LYS A 30 11.11 -7.88 6.34
N THR A 31 11.85 -7.32 7.29
CA THR A 31 11.41 -7.22 8.69
C THR A 31 10.14 -6.38 8.82
N LEU A 32 10.05 -5.25 8.12
CA LEU A 32 8.87 -4.39 8.09
C LEU A 32 7.65 -5.13 7.52
N ALA A 33 7.83 -5.88 6.43
CA ALA A 33 6.78 -6.69 5.81
C ALA A 33 6.27 -7.78 6.77
N GLU A 34 7.17 -8.52 7.42
CA GLU A 34 6.81 -9.56 8.40
C GLU A 34 6.08 -8.97 9.62
N GLN A 35 6.53 -7.82 10.13
CA GLN A 35 5.86 -7.12 11.22
C GLN A 35 4.47 -6.61 10.82
N PHE A 36 4.32 -6.08 9.60
CA PHE A 36 3.03 -5.64 9.08
C PHE A 36 2.06 -6.83 8.96
N ARG A 37 2.51 -7.96 8.38
CA ARG A 37 1.71 -9.19 8.28
C ARG A 37 1.23 -9.66 9.66
N ALA A 38 2.14 -9.71 10.64
CA ALA A 38 1.79 -10.09 12.00
C ALA A 38 0.78 -9.13 12.63
N ALA A 39 0.91 -7.82 12.38
CA ALA A 39 -0.01 -6.81 12.90
C ALA A 39 -1.41 -6.91 12.25
N PHE A 40 -1.47 -7.11 10.93
CA PHE A 40 -2.71 -7.31 10.18
C PHE A 40 -3.48 -8.52 10.72
N LEU A 41 -2.82 -9.68 10.83
CA LEU A 41 -3.47 -10.91 11.31
C LEU A 41 -3.87 -10.85 12.78
N ARG A 42 -3.14 -10.08 13.60
CA ARG A 42 -3.51 -9.86 15.00
C ARG A 42 -4.72 -8.94 15.14
N TYR A 43 -4.87 -7.96 14.26
CA TYR A 43 -6.00 -7.04 14.25
C TYR A 43 -7.24 -7.64 13.60
N GLY A 44 -7.11 -8.21 12.40
CA GLY A 44 -8.19 -8.79 11.62
C GLY A 44 -8.62 -10.20 12.06
N SER A 45 -7.86 -10.83 12.96
CA SER A 45 -7.91 -12.27 13.28
C SER A 45 -7.34 -13.15 12.16
N GLN A 46 -6.83 -14.32 12.54
CA GLN A 46 -6.28 -15.33 11.63
C GLN A 46 -7.41 -16.16 11.01
N THR A 47 -8.25 -15.53 10.20
CA THR A 47 -9.20 -16.24 9.34
C THR A 47 -8.49 -16.66 8.05
N ASP A 48 -9.08 -17.63 7.33
CA ASP A 48 -8.55 -18.09 6.04
C ASP A 48 -8.49 -16.95 5.02
N ASP A 49 -9.49 -16.07 4.99
CA ASP A 49 -9.54 -14.89 4.10
C ASP A 49 -8.39 -13.92 4.39
N ASN A 50 -8.15 -13.61 5.67
CA ASN A 50 -7.08 -12.70 6.06
C ASN A 50 -5.69 -13.28 5.83
N THR A 51 -5.55 -14.59 6.02
CA THR A 51 -4.29 -15.31 5.74
C THR A 51 -4.01 -15.29 4.24
N SER A 52 -5.01 -15.65 3.42
CA SER A 52 -4.91 -15.62 1.96
C SER A 52 -4.59 -14.22 1.43
N CYS A 53 -5.18 -13.17 2.03
CA CYS A 53 -4.85 -11.77 1.72
C CYS A 53 -3.37 -11.46 1.97
N MET A 54 -2.82 -11.91 3.10
CA MET A 54 -1.40 -11.70 3.46
C MET A 54 -0.43 -12.64 2.75
N ASP A 55 -0.92 -13.63 2.02
CA ASP A 55 -0.10 -14.44 1.12
C ASP A 55 0.01 -13.77 -0.26
N ALA A 56 -0.98 -12.95 -0.65
CA ALA A 56 -0.95 -12.19 -1.90
C ALA A 56 -0.31 -10.79 -1.76
N ILE A 57 -0.46 -10.14 -0.61
CA ILE A 57 -0.03 -8.75 -0.36
C ILE A 57 1.14 -8.72 0.61
N SER A 58 2.14 -7.89 0.29
CA SER A 58 3.31 -7.62 1.14
C SER A 58 3.64 -6.12 1.16
N VAL A 59 4.70 -5.76 1.89
CA VAL A 59 5.32 -4.43 1.82
C VAL A 59 6.52 -4.52 0.90
N GLY A 60 6.55 -3.68 -0.15
CA GLY A 60 7.54 -3.78 -1.21
C GLY A 60 7.93 -2.44 -1.82
N ARG A 61 8.91 -2.49 -2.73
CA ARG A 61 9.34 -1.32 -3.53
C ARG A 61 8.83 -1.45 -4.95
N THR A 62 8.23 -0.40 -5.47
CA THR A 62 7.84 -0.30 -6.89
C THR A 62 8.44 0.95 -7.51
N ASN A 63 8.43 1.05 -8.83
CA ASN A 63 8.84 2.27 -9.53
C ASN A 63 7.77 3.35 -9.35
N ASP A 64 8.17 4.62 -9.17
CA ASP A 64 7.23 5.73 -9.00
C ASP A 64 6.66 6.27 -10.33
N GLY A 65 7.00 5.62 -11.45
CA GLY A 65 6.58 6.00 -12.81
C GLY A 65 7.27 7.25 -13.37
N THR A 66 7.99 8.03 -12.57
CA THR A 66 8.67 9.26 -13.03
C THR A 66 10.09 9.01 -13.52
N SER A 67 10.77 7.99 -12.97
CA SER A 67 12.05 7.50 -13.49
C SER A 67 12.35 6.10 -12.99
N ALA A 68 13.17 5.32 -13.72
CA ALA A 68 13.61 3.99 -13.30
C ALA A 68 14.45 3.99 -11.99
N LYS A 69 14.93 5.15 -11.55
CA LYS A 69 15.74 5.30 -10.34
C LYS A 69 14.90 5.67 -9.11
N ARG A 70 13.69 6.17 -9.31
CA ARG A 70 12.83 6.59 -8.20
C ARG A 70 11.90 5.45 -7.83
N ARG A 71 12.01 5.06 -6.57
CA ARG A 71 11.23 3.98 -5.98
C ARG A 71 10.27 4.57 -4.94
N LYS A 72 9.11 3.93 -4.83
CA LYS A 72 8.16 4.13 -3.74
C LYS A 72 8.08 2.84 -2.92
N ILE A 73 7.84 2.96 -1.61
CA ILE A 73 7.48 1.84 -0.75
C ILE A 73 5.98 1.89 -0.52
N GLY A 74 5.33 0.73 -0.59
CA GLY A 74 3.91 0.62 -0.28
C GLY A 74 3.49 -0.83 -0.16
N TYR A 75 2.18 -1.03 -0.23
CA TYR A 75 1.60 -2.37 -0.30
C TYR A 75 1.63 -2.87 -1.73
N THR A 76 2.27 -4.02 -1.94
CA THR A 76 2.52 -4.62 -3.25
C THR A 76 1.93 -6.01 -3.33
N PHE A 77 1.68 -6.49 -4.55
CA PHE A 77 1.36 -7.89 -4.78
C PHE A 77 2.63 -8.71 -5.05
N GLU A 78 2.61 -9.98 -4.66
CA GLU A 78 3.68 -10.90 -5.05
C GLU A 78 3.74 -11.02 -6.58
N ASN A 79 4.94 -10.94 -7.16
CA ASN A 79 5.20 -11.05 -8.60
C ASN A 79 4.59 -9.96 -9.51
N LEU A 80 4.20 -8.81 -8.95
CA LEU A 80 3.68 -7.68 -9.72
C LEU A 80 4.39 -6.38 -9.31
N ASP A 81 4.98 -5.67 -10.29
CA ASP A 81 5.60 -4.34 -10.06
C ASP A 81 4.53 -3.23 -10.04
N ALA A 82 3.56 -3.36 -9.12
CA ALA A 82 2.50 -2.37 -8.90
C ALA A 82 2.11 -2.34 -7.42
N ASN A 83 1.78 -1.14 -6.93
CA ASN A 83 1.19 -1.01 -5.60
C ASN A 83 -0.32 -1.23 -5.66
N VAL A 84 -0.92 -1.52 -4.51
CA VAL A 84 -2.39 -1.61 -4.34
C VAL A 84 -3.09 -0.36 -4.84
N ALA A 85 -2.52 0.82 -4.61
CA ALA A 85 -3.04 2.09 -5.12
C ALA A 85 -3.16 2.13 -6.65
N ASP A 86 -2.16 1.59 -7.37
CA ASP A 86 -2.14 1.60 -8.84
C ASP A 86 -3.27 0.72 -9.41
N ILE A 87 -3.53 -0.42 -8.76
CA ILE A 87 -4.61 -1.33 -9.14
C ILE A 87 -5.99 -0.71 -8.83
N LEU A 88 -6.16 -0.13 -7.65
CA LEU A 88 -7.41 0.56 -7.29
C LEU A 88 -7.70 1.73 -8.23
N HIS A 89 -6.67 2.50 -8.57
CA HIS A 89 -6.79 3.59 -9.53
C HIS A 89 -7.20 3.07 -10.93
N SER A 90 -6.67 1.93 -11.36
CA SER A 90 -7.05 1.31 -12.64
C SER A 90 -8.50 0.83 -12.69
N ALA A 91 -9.12 0.56 -11.53
CA ALA A 91 -10.52 0.16 -11.43
C ALA A 91 -11.49 1.35 -11.40
N GLU A 92 -11.01 2.58 -11.22
CA GLU A 92 -11.85 3.78 -11.23
C GLU A 92 -12.52 3.94 -12.60
N GLY A 93 -13.86 4.10 -12.62
CA GLY A 93 -14.64 4.17 -13.85
C GLY A 93 -14.94 2.82 -14.51
N CYS A 94 -14.44 1.70 -13.97
CA CYS A 94 -14.90 0.37 -14.38
C CYS A 94 -16.34 0.13 -13.91
N GLN A 95 -17.05 -0.74 -14.63
CA GLN A 95 -18.38 -1.17 -14.21
C GLN A 95 -18.35 -1.82 -12.83
N ILE A 96 -19.42 -1.61 -12.06
CA ILE A 96 -19.59 -2.22 -10.74
C ILE A 96 -19.58 -3.76 -10.91
N PRO A 97 -18.77 -4.51 -10.16
CA PRO A 97 -18.78 -5.97 -10.25
C PRO A 97 -20.15 -6.55 -9.88
N GLU A 98 -20.61 -7.58 -10.61
CA GLU A 98 -21.94 -8.20 -10.39
C GLU A 98 -22.18 -8.63 -8.94
N GLN A 99 -21.13 -9.06 -8.23
CA GLN A 99 -21.23 -9.43 -6.82
C GLN A 99 -21.54 -8.21 -5.93
N VAL A 100 -20.93 -7.06 -6.23
CA VAL A 100 -21.19 -5.80 -5.50
C VAL A 100 -22.59 -5.28 -5.80
N GLU A 101 -23.04 -5.33 -7.06
CA GLU A 101 -24.41 -4.95 -7.43
C GLU A 101 -25.45 -5.85 -6.74
N ARG A 102 -25.19 -7.16 -6.64
CA ARG A 102 -26.09 -8.08 -5.94
C ARG A 102 -26.19 -7.79 -4.44
N ASP A 103 -25.05 -7.49 -3.80
CA ASP A 103 -25.00 -7.29 -2.35
C ASP A 103 -25.43 -5.85 -1.95
N TYR A 104 -25.29 -4.89 -2.88
CA TYR A 104 -25.66 -3.47 -2.71
C TYR A 104 -26.45 -2.97 -3.93
N PRO A 105 -27.71 -3.39 -4.13
CA PRO A 105 -28.47 -3.14 -5.37
C PRO A 105 -28.75 -1.67 -5.68
N ASP A 106 -28.71 -0.81 -4.67
CA ASP A 106 -28.95 0.63 -4.82
C ASP A 106 -27.66 1.44 -5.05
N ILE A 107 -26.49 0.79 -5.12
CA ILE A 107 -25.23 1.49 -5.35
C ILE A 107 -25.19 2.07 -6.76
N THR A 108 -24.91 3.36 -6.85
CA THR A 108 -24.71 4.03 -8.13
C THR A 108 -23.25 3.94 -8.57
N GLN A 109 -23.02 4.03 -9.88
CA GLN A 109 -21.65 4.11 -10.43
C GLN A 109 -20.85 5.23 -9.77
N HIS A 110 -21.48 6.38 -9.51
CA HIS A 110 -20.82 7.51 -8.84
C HIS A 110 -20.35 7.16 -7.42
N GLN A 111 -21.15 6.43 -6.63
CA GLN A 111 -20.76 6.01 -5.29
C GLN A 111 -19.66 4.95 -5.31
N TRP A 112 -19.71 4.03 -6.27
CA TRP A 112 -18.66 3.04 -6.49
C TRP A 112 -17.33 3.71 -6.84
N ASP A 113 -17.33 4.61 -7.82
CA ASP A 113 -16.14 5.38 -8.22
C ASP A 113 -15.62 6.23 -7.06
N ALA A 114 -16.50 6.84 -6.26
CA ALA A 114 -16.10 7.60 -5.07
C ALA A 114 -15.44 6.72 -4.00
N ALA A 115 -15.93 5.50 -3.78
CA ALA A 115 -15.35 4.56 -2.84
C ALA A 115 -13.95 4.10 -3.29
N LEU A 116 -13.80 3.75 -4.57
CA LEU A 116 -12.50 3.42 -5.16
C LEU A 116 -11.55 4.61 -5.05
N ARG A 117 -12.01 5.82 -5.41
CA ARG A 117 -11.18 7.03 -5.35
C ARG A 117 -10.69 7.32 -3.94
N LEU A 118 -11.56 7.18 -2.94
CA LEU A 118 -11.18 7.36 -1.54
C LEU A 118 -10.12 6.33 -1.11
N ALA A 119 -10.32 5.06 -1.47
CA ALA A 119 -9.37 3.99 -1.18
C ALA A 119 -8.01 4.27 -1.87
N THR A 120 -8.01 4.62 -3.16
CA THR A 120 -6.82 5.02 -3.91
C THR A 120 -6.06 6.13 -3.18
N VAL A 121 -6.74 7.22 -2.79
CA VAL A 121 -6.10 8.34 -2.09
C VAL A 121 -5.50 7.93 -0.75
N PHE A 122 -6.18 7.09 0.02
CA PHE A 122 -5.62 6.56 1.27
C PHE A 122 -4.38 5.70 1.02
N PHE A 123 -4.41 4.79 0.06
CA PHE A 123 -3.24 3.96 -0.24
C PHE A 123 -2.07 4.78 -0.79
N VAL A 124 -2.31 5.76 -1.67
CA VAL A 124 -1.27 6.70 -2.14
C VAL A 124 -0.67 7.50 -0.97
N ALA A 125 -1.49 7.98 -0.04
CA ALA A 125 -0.99 8.71 1.14
C ALA A 125 -0.14 7.83 2.08
N LEU A 126 -0.28 6.50 1.98
CA LEU A 126 0.52 5.52 2.71
C LEU A 126 1.74 5.04 1.93
N GLU A 127 2.00 5.56 0.74
CA GLU A 127 3.23 5.25 0.00
C GLU A 127 4.39 6.11 0.53
N GLY A 128 5.43 5.44 1.02
CA GLY A 128 6.69 6.09 1.35
C GLY A 128 7.42 6.49 0.07
N VAL A 129 7.52 7.78 -0.20
CA VAL A 129 8.33 8.31 -1.31
C VAL A 129 9.64 8.85 -0.78
N ALA A 130 10.74 8.59 -1.50
CA ALA A 130 11.99 9.24 -1.18
C ALA A 130 11.80 10.75 -1.38
N PRO A 131 12.28 11.59 -0.43
CA PRO A 131 12.32 13.03 -0.68
C PRO A 131 13.08 13.29 -1.99
N LEU A 132 12.70 14.33 -2.70
CA LEU A 132 13.43 14.81 -3.88
C LEU A 132 14.85 15.20 -3.44
N GLY A 133 15.77 14.25 -3.45
CA GLY A 133 17.20 14.49 -3.28
C GLY A 133 17.75 14.97 -4.61
N GLU A 134 18.23 16.22 -4.62
CA GLU A 134 19.06 16.90 -5.62
C GLU A 134 19.62 15.98 -6.72
N ALA A 135 18.86 15.79 -7.79
CA ALA A 135 19.46 15.44 -9.07
C ALA A 135 19.89 16.76 -9.73
N ASP A 136 21.19 16.87 -10.05
CA ASP A 136 21.84 17.89 -10.90
C ASP A 136 22.46 19.15 -10.28
N ALA A 137 23.18 19.04 -9.15
CA ALA A 137 24.23 20.01 -8.78
C ALA A 137 25.66 19.53 -9.07
N GLY A 138 25.82 18.58 -10.00
CA GLY A 138 27.08 17.86 -10.24
C GLY A 138 27.50 17.78 -11.70
N GLN A 139 27.24 18.81 -12.51
CA GLN A 139 27.90 18.94 -13.82
C GLN A 139 28.13 20.42 -14.18
N GLN A 140 29.02 21.07 -13.43
CA GLN A 140 29.74 22.24 -13.93
C GLN A 140 31.15 21.82 -14.33
N ILE A 141 31.29 21.58 -15.64
CA ILE A 141 32.40 21.92 -16.53
C ILE A 141 33.77 22.12 -15.86
N ALA A 142 34.71 21.22 -16.18
CA ALA A 142 36.12 21.53 -16.32
C ALA A 142 36.51 21.26 -17.78
#